data_AF-U2P2L0-F1
#
_entry.id   AF-U2P2L0-F1
#
_cell.length_a   1.000
_cell.length_b   1.000
_cell.length_c   1.000
_cell.angle_alpha   90.00
_cell.angle_beta   90.00
_cell.angle_gamma   90.00
#
_symmetry.space_group_name_H-M   'P 1'
#
loop_
_entity.id
_entity.type
_entity.pdbx_description
1 polymer ?
#
loop_
_entity_poly.entity_id
_entity_poly.type
_entity_poly.pdbx_seq_one_letter_code
_entity_poly.pdbx_strand_id
1 'polypeptide(L)'
;MARNISNTKKGENGLAVLLKLFGTDIAQAINVAYIAKVTKISPPTVSLQPLALTVGDNKKEALVESVPVMIPVISIGGKAPKVNLKVGDNVGCLVLDHDTTHYNGHGEFRQMTKTPHLVNNSLVIGKIAEAGDFSGN
;
A
#
# COMPACT_ATOMS: atom_id res chain seq x y z
N MET A 1 18.27 -7.46 16.73
CA MET A 1 19.48 -7.30 15.89
C MET A 1 19.93 -5.86 16.00
N ALA A 2 21.08 -5.61 16.62
CA ALA A 2 21.66 -4.27 16.70
C ALA A 2 22.48 -4.00 15.42
N ARG A 3 22.06 -3.03 14.61
CA ARG A 3 22.89 -2.47 13.52
C ARG A 3 22.65 -0.97 13.38
N ASN A 4 23.76 -0.28 13.12
CA ASN A 4 23.92 1.16 12.84
C ASN A 4 23.99 2.12 14.05
N ILE A 5 24.99 1.94 14.92
CA ILE A 5 25.61 3.05 15.64
C ILE A 5 27.00 3.29 15.03
N SER A 6 27.08 3.88 13.83
CA SER A 6 28.39 4.29 13.30
C SER A 6 28.40 5.57 12.45
N ASN A 7 27.31 6.35 12.45
CA ASN A 7 27.26 7.63 11.74
C ASN A 7 27.09 8.84 12.68
N THR A 8 27.50 8.72 13.95
CA THR A 8 27.55 9.89 14.83
C THR A 8 28.74 10.76 14.44
N LYS A 9 28.46 11.92 13.85
CA LYS A 9 29.48 12.97 13.73
C LYS A 9 29.94 13.32 15.15
N LYS A 10 31.26 13.38 15.34
CA LYS A 10 31.89 13.73 16.63
C LYS A 10 31.29 15.08 17.10
N GLY A 11 30.50 15.06 18.18
CA GLY A 11 29.85 16.25 18.75
C GLY A 11 28.31 16.31 18.68
N GLU A 12 27.62 15.32 18.10
CA GLU A 12 26.14 15.29 18.15
C GLU A 12 25.61 14.92 19.54
N ASN A 13 24.66 15.70 20.06
CA ASN A 13 23.95 15.43 21.31
C ASN A 13 23.22 14.07 21.23
N GLY A 14 23.44 13.19 22.20
CA GLY A 14 22.81 11.86 22.25
C GLY A 14 21.28 11.88 22.17
N LEU A 15 20.63 12.92 22.69
CA LEU A 15 19.17 13.10 22.55
C LEU A 15 18.75 13.33 21.09
N ALA A 16 19.53 14.13 20.34
CA ALA A 16 19.24 14.41 18.95
C ALA A 16 19.41 13.16 18.07
N VAL A 17 20.43 12.35 18.37
CA VAL A 17 20.63 11.05 17.70
C VAL A 17 19.47 10.10 18.00
N LEU A 18 19.05 10.03 19.26
CA LEU A 18 17.92 9.20 19.68
C LEU A 18 16.62 9.61 18.98
N LEU A 19 16.31 10.92 18.93
CA LEU A 19 15.13 11.44 18.24
C LEU A 19 15.16 11.15 16.73
N LYS A 20 16.33 11.22 16.09
CA LYS A 20 16.49 10.85 14.67
C LYS A 20 16.21 9.37 14.44
N LEU A 21 16.71 8.49 15.30
CA LEU A 21 16.48 7.05 15.21
C LEU A 21 14.99 6.73 15.39
N PHE A 22 14.36 7.27 16.44
CA PHE A 22 12.92 7.12 16.65
C PHE A 22 12.09 7.65 15.47
N GLY A 23 12.43 8.81 14.92
CA GLY A 23 11.73 9.37 13.77
C GLY A 23 11.85 8.48 12.53
N THR A 24 13.02 7.86 12.32
CA THR A 24 13.25 6.94 11.21
C THR A 24 12.43 5.65 11.37
N ASP A 25 12.43 5.08 12.58
CA ASP A 25 11.68 3.86 12.89
C ASP A 25 10.17 4.08 12.74
N ILE A 26 9.65 5.23 13.20
CA ILE A 26 8.24 5.60 13.05
C ILE A 26 7.89 5.77 11.57
N ALA A 27 8.72 6.47 10.79
CA ALA A 27 8.47 6.67 9.36
C ALA A 27 8.45 5.35 8.59
N GLN A 28 9.33 4.40 8.94
CA GLN A 28 9.36 3.07 8.31
C GLN A 28 8.17 2.18 8.70
N ALA A 29 7.55 2.43 9.86
CA ALA A 29 6.37 1.69 10.31
C ALA A 29 5.06 2.16 9.64
N ILE A 30 5.05 3.35 9.02
CA ILE A 30 3.85 3.94 8.40
C ILE A 30 3.81 3.56 6.92
N ASN A 31 2.94 2.60 6.57
CA ASN A 31 2.66 2.30 5.17
C ASN A 31 1.61 3.27 4.62
N VAL A 32 1.90 3.89 3.47
CA VAL A 32 1.02 4.88 2.82
C VAL A 32 0.51 4.38 1.49
N ALA A 33 1.41 3.94 0.62
CA ALA A 33 1.09 3.47 -0.71
C ALA A 33 2.15 2.47 -1.17
N TYR A 34 1.75 1.55 -2.05
CA TYR A 34 2.66 0.56 -2.60
C TYR A 34 2.19 0.10 -3.98
N ILE A 35 3.12 -0.51 -4.72
CA ILE A 35 2.85 -1.17 -5.99
C ILE A 35 2.71 -2.66 -5.74
N ALA A 36 1.68 -3.27 -6.31
CA ALA A 36 1.45 -4.70 -6.21
C ALA A 36 1.07 -5.31 -7.55
N LYS A 37 1.19 -6.64 -7.62
CA LYS A 37 0.71 -7.45 -8.73
C LYS A 37 -0.57 -8.17 -8.36
N VAL A 38 -1.56 -8.13 -9.24
CA VAL A 38 -2.82 -8.86 -9.08
C VAL A 38 -2.57 -10.36 -9.20
N THR A 39 -2.90 -11.13 -8.17
CA THR A 39 -2.73 -12.59 -8.15
C THR A 39 -4.06 -13.34 -8.31
N LYS A 40 -5.16 -12.73 -7.88
CA LYS A 40 -6.52 -13.29 -7.99
C LYS A 40 -7.54 -12.16 -8.10
N ILE A 41 -8.62 -12.40 -8.86
CA ILE A 41 -9.75 -11.47 -8.99
C ILE A 41 -11.01 -12.15 -8.44
N SER A 42 -11.67 -11.47 -7.50
CA SER A 42 -12.91 -11.90 -6.85
C SER A 42 -13.82 -10.67 -6.70
N PRO A 43 -14.51 -10.21 -7.77
CA PRO A 43 -15.16 -8.90 -7.76
C PRO A 43 -16.11 -8.71 -6.56
N PRO A 44 -16.12 -7.54 -5.89
CA PRO A 44 -15.42 -6.29 -6.25
C PRO A 44 -13.99 -6.18 -5.70
N THR A 45 -13.39 -7.28 -5.23
CA THR A 45 -12.06 -7.29 -4.60
C THR A 45 -11.03 -8.09 -5.41
N VAL A 46 -9.76 -7.93 -5.04
CA VAL A 46 -8.61 -8.64 -5.63
C VAL A 46 -7.63 -9.08 -4.55
N SER A 47 -6.86 -10.13 -4.83
CA SER A 47 -5.67 -10.47 -4.05
C SER A 47 -4.43 -9.92 -4.73
N LEU A 48 -3.48 -9.44 -3.92
CA LEU A 48 -2.33 -8.69 -4.36
C LEU A 48 -1.03 -9.23 -3.75
N GLN A 49 0.02 -9.28 -4.55
CA GLN A 49 1.38 -9.48 -4.07
C GLN A 49 2.13 -8.14 -4.15
N PRO A 50 2.46 -7.49 -3.02
CA PRO A 50 3.32 -6.31 -3.04
C PRO A 50 4.66 -6.63 -3.71
N LEU A 51 5.18 -5.68 -4.50
CA LEU A 51 6.40 -5.87 -5.29
C LEU A 51 7.68 -5.45 -4.55
N ALA A 52 7.56 -4.52 -3.60
CA ALA A 52 8.69 -4.07 -2.80
C ALA A 52 9.17 -5.20 -1.87
N LEU A 53 10.47 -5.24 -1.64
CA LEU A 53 11.07 -6.14 -0.64
C LEU A 53 11.25 -5.39 0.68
N THR A 54 11.09 -6.11 1.78
CA THR A 54 11.34 -5.60 3.13
C THR A 54 12.80 -5.17 3.28
N VAL A 55 13.00 -3.97 3.82
CA VAL A 55 14.34 -3.43 4.07
C VAL A 55 15.03 -4.27 5.14
N GLY A 56 16.25 -4.74 4.84
CA GLY A 56 17.10 -5.46 5.79
C GLY A 56 17.18 -6.97 5.54
N ASP A 57 16.06 -7.63 5.23
CA ASP A 57 16.03 -9.07 4.93
C ASP A 57 15.62 -9.42 3.50
N ASN A 58 15.29 -8.43 2.66
CA ASN A 58 14.98 -8.58 1.23
C ASN A 58 13.88 -9.61 0.95
N LYS A 59 12.93 -9.78 1.87
CA LYS A 59 11.83 -10.72 1.70
C LYS A 59 10.66 -10.05 1.01
N LYS A 60 9.84 -10.88 0.36
CA LYS A 60 8.54 -10.43 -0.14
C LYS A 60 7.63 -10.19 1.05
N GLU A 61 6.87 -9.11 0.98
CA GLU A 61 5.72 -8.90 1.84
C GLU A 61 4.70 -10.04 1.68
N ALA A 62 3.92 -10.26 2.73
CA ALA A 62 2.84 -11.23 2.71
C ALA A 62 1.82 -10.90 1.60
N LEU A 63 1.15 -11.94 1.11
CA LEU A 63 0.02 -11.76 0.20
C LEU A 63 -1.07 -10.95 0.89
N VAL A 64 -1.59 -9.95 0.19
CA VAL A 64 -2.75 -9.18 0.65
C VAL A 64 -4.01 -9.75 0.02
N GLU A 65 -4.98 -10.09 0.85
CA GLU A 65 -6.22 -10.73 0.42
C GLU A 65 -7.39 -9.75 0.42
N SER A 66 -8.30 -9.93 -0.54
CA SER A 66 -9.61 -9.25 -0.58
C SER A 66 -9.55 -7.71 -0.51
N VAL A 67 -8.67 -7.11 -1.31
CA VAL A 67 -8.52 -5.65 -1.42
C VAL A 67 -9.62 -5.07 -2.33
N PRO A 68 -10.44 -4.11 -1.88
CA PRO A 68 -11.43 -3.45 -2.73
C PRO A 68 -10.76 -2.65 -3.85
N VAL A 69 -11.47 -2.54 -4.98
CA VAL A 69 -11.02 -1.76 -6.13
C VAL A 69 -11.83 -0.48 -6.26
N MET A 70 -11.14 0.66 -6.27
CA MET A 70 -11.74 1.98 -6.45
C MET A 70 -12.25 2.15 -7.88
N ILE A 71 -13.48 2.61 -8.03
CA ILE A 71 -14.01 3.11 -9.30
C ILE A 71 -13.91 4.64 -9.26
N PRO A 72 -13.24 5.28 -10.25
CA PRO A 72 -13.20 6.75 -10.31
C PRO A 72 -14.62 7.34 -10.38
N VAL A 73 -14.85 8.42 -9.64
CA VAL A 73 -16.16 9.13 -9.59
C VAL A 73 -16.45 9.90 -10.89
N ILE A 74 -15.47 10.01 -11.78
CA ILE A 74 -15.61 10.75 -13.05
C ILE A 74 -16.45 9.91 -14.03
N SER A 75 -17.67 10.39 -14.33
CA SER A 75 -18.48 9.84 -15.43
C SER A 75 -18.15 10.57 -16.74
N ILE A 76 -17.80 9.83 -17.79
CA ILE A 76 -17.68 10.39 -19.14
C ILE A 76 -18.95 10.01 -19.89
N GLY A 77 -19.74 11.00 -20.30
CA GLY A 77 -21.00 10.76 -21.03
C GLY A 77 -22.07 10.00 -20.24
N GLY A 78 -22.14 10.19 -18.92
CA GLY A 78 -23.15 9.56 -18.06
C GLY A 78 -22.94 8.07 -17.78
N LYS A 79 -21.82 7.49 -18.23
CA LYS A 79 -21.44 6.11 -17.92
C LYS A 79 -20.36 6.10 -16.84
N ALA A 80 -20.57 5.27 -15.81
CA ALA A 80 -19.52 5.01 -14.83
C ALA A 80 -18.36 4.26 -15.51
N PRO A 81 -17.10 4.63 -15.24
CA PRO A 81 -15.95 3.94 -15.78
C PRO A 81 -15.93 2.50 -15.27
N LYS A 82 -15.63 1.55 -16.16
CA LYS A 82 -15.44 0.15 -15.79
C LYS A 82 -13.95 -0.10 -15.53
N VAL A 83 -13.66 -0.86 -14.49
CA VAL A 83 -12.30 -1.33 -14.22
C VAL A 83 -11.99 -2.52 -15.13
N ASN A 84 -10.95 -2.39 -15.94
CA ASN A 84 -10.41 -3.48 -16.75
C ASN A 84 -9.12 -4.01 -16.10
N LEU A 85 -9.27 -4.83 -15.06
CA LEU A 85 -8.17 -5.47 -14.33
C LEU A 85 -8.08 -6.95 -14.71
N LYS A 86 -6.86 -7.48 -14.87
CA LYS A 86 -6.61 -8.92 -15.02
C LYS A 86 -5.53 -9.41 -14.05
N VAL A 87 -5.52 -10.72 -13.80
CA VAL A 87 -4.42 -11.37 -13.06
C VAL A 87 -3.11 -11.10 -13.82
N GLY A 88 -2.08 -10.70 -13.07
CA GLY A 88 -0.76 -10.33 -13.58
C GLY A 88 -0.54 -8.83 -13.79
N ASP A 89 -1.61 -8.01 -13.82
CA ASP A 89 -1.48 -6.56 -13.91
C ASP A 89 -0.76 -5.98 -12.68
N ASN A 90 0.03 -4.94 -12.90
CA ASN A 90 0.58 -4.12 -11.81
C ASN A 90 -0.41 -3.00 -11.46
N VAL A 91 -0.63 -2.76 -10.17
CA VAL A 91 -1.58 -1.78 -9.66
C VAL A 91 -0.94 -0.90 -8.58
N GLY A 92 -1.41 0.34 -8.51
CA GLY A 92 -1.15 1.22 -7.37
C GLY A 92 -2.17 0.99 -6.27
N CYS A 93 -1.69 0.95 -5.03
CA CYS A 93 -2.51 0.74 -3.84
C CYS A 93 -2.26 1.85 -2.82
N LEU A 94 -3.33 2.31 -2.17
CA LEU A 94 -3.25 3.15 -0.99
C LEU A 94 -3.53 2.29 0.25
N VAL A 95 -2.81 2.56 1.31
CA VAL A 95 -3.07 2.00 2.63
C VAL A 95 -4.02 2.93 3.37
N LEU A 96 -5.05 2.35 3.95
CA LEU A 96 -6.05 3.06 4.73
C LEU A 96 -5.60 3.18 6.18
N ASP A 97 -5.99 4.27 6.84
CA ASP A 97 -5.62 4.55 8.23
C ASP A 97 -6.20 3.52 9.20
N HIS A 98 -7.30 2.86 8.84
CA HIS A 98 -8.07 2.00 9.73
C HIS A 98 -8.38 0.66 9.11
N ASP A 99 -8.65 -0.31 9.99
CA ASP A 99 -9.07 -1.65 9.64
C ASP A 99 -10.40 -1.66 8.89
N THR A 100 -10.39 -2.19 7.67
CA THR A 100 -11.57 -2.27 6.80
C THR A 100 -12.17 -3.66 6.69
N THR A 101 -11.79 -4.60 7.56
CA THR A 101 -12.26 -6.00 7.52
C THR A 101 -13.78 -6.11 7.54
N HIS A 102 -14.47 -5.22 8.26
CA HIS A 102 -15.94 -5.19 8.33
C HIS A 102 -16.59 -4.19 7.37
N TYR A 103 -15.84 -3.54 6.49
CA TYR A 103 -16.41 -2.67 5.48
C TYR A 103 -17.17 -3.51 4.45
N ASN A 104 -18.48 -3.26 4.33
CA ASN A 104 -19.38 -3.98 3.42
C ASN A 104 -20.06 -3.05 2.41
N GLY A 105 -19.59 -1.79 2.28
CA GLY A 105 -20.20 -0.79 1.41
C GLY A 105 -21.39 -0.02 2.01
N HIS A 106 -21.79 -0.28 3.26
CA HIS A 106 -22.96 0.34 3.87
C HIS A 106 -22.66 0.94 5.25
N GLY A 107 -22.98 2.23 5.43
CA GLY A 107 -22.97 2.90 6.72
C GLY A 107 -21.61 2.91 7.42
N GLU A 108 -21.65 3.03 8.74
CA GLU A 108 -20.50 2.93 9.63
C GLU A 108 -20.15 1.46 9.89
N PHE A 109 -18.86 1.15 10.07
CA PHE A 109 -18.39 -0.19 10.39
C PHE A 109 -17.42 -0.18 11.56
N ARG A 110 -17.35 -1.31 12.28
CA ARG A 110 -16.44 -1.48 13.42
C ARG A 110 -15.06 -1.93 12.95
N GLN A 111 -14.01 -1.31 13.49
CA GLN A 111 -12.64 -1.77 13.29
C GLN A 111 -12.39 -3.04 14.10
N MET A 112 -11.78 -4.07 13.49
CA MET A 112 -11.38 -5.28 14.22
C MET A 112 -10.08 -5.04 15.01
N THR A 113 -9.18 -4.23 14.46
CA THR A 113 -7.91 -3.85 15.07
C THR A 113 -7.76 -2.33 15.18
N LYS A 114 -6.92 -1.88 16.11
CA LYS A 114 -6.59 -0.44 16.29
C LYS A 114 -5.30 -0.03 15.58
N THR A 115 -4.61 -0.98 14.95
CA THR A 115 -3.31 -0.72 14.33
C THR A 115 -3.53 -0.01 13.01
N PRO A 116 -3.05 1.24 12.85
CA PRO A 116 -3.22 1.98 11.62
C PRO A 116 -2.19 1.56 10.58
N HIS A 117 -2.39 1.98 9.32
CA HIS A 117 -1.40 1.86 8.26
C HIS A 117 -0.89 0.43 8.00
N LEU A 118 -1.76 -0.56 8.16
CA LEU A 118 -1.43 -1.94 7.82
C LEU A 118 -1.69 -2.21 6.34
N VAL A 119 -0.72 -2.83 5.67
CA VAL A 119 -0.78 -3.18 4.24
C VAL A 119 -2.02 -4.02 3.87
N ASN A 120 -2.56 -4.81 4.81
CA ASN A 120 -3.79 -5.56 4.56
C ASN A 120 -5.06 -4.69 4.41
N ASN A 121 -5.04 -3.48 4.96
CA ASN A 121 -6.13 -2.51 4.88
C ASN A 121 -5.86 -1.55 3.71
N SER A 122 -6.02 -2.06 2.49
CA SER A 122 -5.67 -1.31 1.28
C SER A 122 -6.85 -1.04 0.37
N LEU A 123 -6.64 -0.13 -0.58
CA LEU A 123 -7.55 0.17 -1.69
C LEU A 123 -6.75 0.22 -2.99
N VAL A 124 -7.18 -0.53 -4.00
CA VAL A 124 -6.60 -0.42 -5.35
C VAL A 124 -7.11 0.86 -6.00
N ILE A 125 -6.22 1.77 -6.38
CA ILE A 125 -6.60 3.04 -7.02
C ILE A 125 -6.58 2.97 -8.56
N GLY A 126 -5.84 2.03 -9.13
CA GLY A 126 -5.77 1.88 -10.58
C GLY A 126 -4.64 0.96 -11.05
N LYS A 127 -4.74 0.59 -12.33
CA LYS A 127 -3.68 -0.12 -13.05
C LYS A 127 -2.54 0.85 -13.37
N ILE A 128 -1.30 0.37 -13.25
CA ILE A 128 -0.09 1.09 -13.67
C ILE A 128 0.07 0.88 -15.18
N ALA A 129 0.30 1.97 -15.91
CA ALA A 129 0.53 1.94 -17.35
C ALA A 129 1.78 1.14 -17.71
N GLU A 130 1.71 0.40 -18.81
CA GLU A 130 2.82 -0.33 -19.42
C GLU A 130 3.30 0.38 -20.68
N ALA A 131 4.48 0.02 -21.18
CA ALA A 131 5.07 0.67 -22.37
C ALA A 131 4.11 0.67 -23.58
N GLY A 132 3.30 -0.38 -23.76
CA GLY A 132 2.32 -0.49 -24.84
C GLY A 132 1.07 0.39 -24.68
N ASP A 133 0.83 0.98 -23.51
CA ASP A 133 -0.29 1.91 -23.28
C ASP A 133 0.01 3.30 -23.85
N PHE A 134 1.26 3.57 -24.27
CA PHE A 134 1.67 4.82 -24.89
C PHE A 134 1.82 4.62 -26.39
N SER A 135 1.12 5.43 -27.18
CA SER A 135 1.16 5.41 -28.65
C SER A 135 2.20 6.37 -29.26
N GLY A 136 3.22 6.76 -28.49
CA GLY A 136 4.25 7.71 -28.92
C GLY A 136 5.36 7.03 -29.74
N ASN A 137 5.74 7.66 -30.86
CA ASN A 137 6.99 7.39 -31.58
C ASN A 137 8.21 7.57 -30.67
#